data_AF-A0A0S2TIE5-F1
#
_entry.id   AF-A0A0S2TIE5-F1
#
_cell.length_a   1.000
_cell.length_b   1.000
_cell.length_c   1.000
_cell.angle_alpha   90.00
_cell.angle_beta   90.00
_cell.angle_gamma   90.00
#
_symmetry.space_group_name_H-M   'P 1'
#
loop_
_entity.id
_entity.type
_entity.pdbx_description
1 polymer ?
#
loop_
_entity_poly.entity_id
_entity_poly.type
_entity_poly.pdbx_seq_one_letter_code
_entity_poly.pdbx_strand_id
1 'polypeptide(L)'
;MPGVTGQAQAQLCVSAHEVWLRCEVRNDWTTHQFETKPFMVKDICPIELMPREPSRLPGRISRTWLRPYADRCRALMQARAIYDVLYSAAIDMERSMPNERLALFDRMWFSRIDAGSLASVRQAWRRVDTDLERWEQELEAEMASLCQDVLGVTVGDIVVVEQRGKPVRIAVEGMSTLASDEEVTFLLWGKRFRKDGLPGKRDEHFSIAVENDCDK
;
A
#
# COMPACT_ATOMS: atom_id res chain seq x y z
N MET A 1 -32.32 -49.08 34.10
CA MET A 1 -31.22 -48.30 34.74
C MET A 1 -31.29 -46.89 34.17
N PRO A 2 -31.38 -45.82 35.00
CA PRO A 2 -31.40 -44.46 34.49
C PRO A 2 -30.02 -44.13 33.91
N GLY A 3 -29.99 -43.49 32.73
CA GLY A 3 -28.75 -43.09 32.07
C GLY A 3 -28.08 -41.97 32.87
N VAL A 4 -26.80 -42.15 33.18
CA VAL A 4 -25.98 -41.13 33.85
C VAL A 4 -25.95 -39.89 32.96
N THR A 5 -26.56 -38.80 33.41
CA THR A 5 -26.49 -37.51 32.73
C THR A 5 -25.26 -36.76 33.21
N GLY A 6 -24.23 -36.70 32.38
CA GLY A 6 -23.04 -35.88 32.64
C GLY A 6 -23.13 -34.52 31.93
N GLN A 7 -22.79 -33.43 32.62
CA GLN A 7 -22.55 -32.12 32.02
C GLN A 7 -21.04 -31.88 31.95
N ALA A 8 -20.55 -31.49 30.77
CA ALA A 8 -19.17 -31.05 30.59
C ALA A 8 -19.15 -29.57 30.18
N GLN A 9 -18.27 -28.80 30.81
CA GLN A 9 -18.01 -27.41 30.48
C GLN A 9 -16.51 -27.26 30.20
N ALA A 10 -16.18 -26.65 29.06
CA ALA A 10 -14.81 -26.30 28.71
C ALA A 10 -14.68 -24.77 28.64
N GLN A 11 -13.64 -24.24 29.27
CA GLN A 11 -13.27 -22.83 29.24
C GLN A 11 -11.91 -22.70 28.56
N LEU A 12 -11.82 -21.83 27.55
CA LEU A 12 -10.55 -21.44 26.96
C LEU A 12 -9.95 -20.32 27.81
N CYS A 13 -8.84 -20.61 28.46
CA CYS A 13 -8.07 -19.65 29.25
C CYS A 13 -6.95 -19.08 28.39
N VAL A 14 -6.85 -17.75 28.33
CA VAL A 14 -5.85 -17.04 27.55
C VAL A 14 -5.10 -16.06 28.45
N SER A 15 -3.78 -16.12 28.42
CA SER A 15 -2.88 -15.12 29.01
C SER A 15 -2.09 -14.41 27.91
N ALA A 16 -1.22 -13.47 28.31
CA ALA A 16 -0.36 -12.77 27.35
C ALA A 16 0.60 -13.70 26.57
N HIS A 17 0.96 -14.87 27.13
CA HIS A 17 1.99 -15.75 26.57
C HIS A 17 1.53 -17.20 26.38
N GLU A 18 0.44 -17.61 27.03
CA GLU A 18 -0.01 -19.00 27.06
C GLU A 18 -1.53 -19.12 26.89
N VAL A 19 -1.95 -20.22 26.27
CA VAL A 19 -3.36 -20.63 26.11
C VAL A 19 -3.52 -22.05 26.62
N TRP A 20 -4.57 -22.29 27.41
CA TRP A 20 -4.91 -23.63 27.91
C TRP A 20 -6.43 -23.81 28.04
N LEU A 21 -6.88 -25.05 28.13
CA LEU A 21 -8.27 -25.38 28.39
C LEU A 21 -8.44 -25.82 29.84
N ARG A 22 -9.44 -25.26 30.51
CA ARG A 22 -9.97 -25.77 31.78
C ARG A 22 -11.27 -26.48 31.50
N CYS A 23 -11.33 -27.76 31.83
CA CYS A 23 -12.52 -28.59 31.65
C CYS A 23 -13.07 -28.99 33.01
N GLU A 24 -14.38 -28.82 33.20
CA GLU A 24 -15.14 -29.32 34.33
C GLU A 24 -16.17 -30.33 33.82
N VAL A 25 -16.12 -31.54 34.34
CA VAL A 25 -17.09 -32.60 34.04
C VAL A 25 -17.82 -32.93 35.34
N ARG A 26 -19.13 -32.67 35.36
CA ARG A 26 -20.04 -33.05 36.42
C ARG A 26 -20.84 -34.27 36.01
N ASN A 27 -20.89 -35.26 36.88
CA ASN A 27 -21.89 -36.31 36.84
C ASN A 27 -22.69 -36.30 38.16
N ASP A 28 -23.68 -37.17 38.29
CA ASP A 28 -24.60 -37.23 39.43
C ASP A 28 -23.90 -37.46 40.79
N TRP A 29 -22.60 -37.79 40.81
CA TRP A 29 -21.87 -38.22 42.00
C TRP A 29 -20.55 -37.45 42.26
N THR A 30 -19.96 -36.84 41.23
CA THR A 30 -18.60 -36.29 41.27
C THR A 30 -18.44 -35.13 40.29
N THR A 31 -17.61 -34.15 40.69
CA THR A 31 -17.13 -33.07 39.83
C THR A 31 -15.64 -33.27 39.58
N HIS A 32 -15.24 -33.45 38.33
CA HIS A 32 -13.84 -33.56 37.93
C HIS A 32 -13.42 -32.31 37.18
N GLN A 33 -12.36 -31.67 37.66
CA GLN A 33 -11.70 -30.58 36.95
C GLN A 33 -10.34 -31.05 36.43
N PHE A 34 -10.04 -30.75 35.17
CA PHE A 34 -8.71 -30.95 34.62
C PHE A 34 -8.34 -29.79 33.71
N GLU A 35 -7.05 -29.48 33.69
CA GLU A 35 -6.46 -28.44 32.85
C GLU A 35 -5.49 -29.07 31.85
N THR A 36 -5.49 -28.60 30.61
CA THR A 36 -4.48 -29.01 29.64
C THR A 36 -3.15 -28.35 29.96
N LYS A 37 -2.04 -28.93 29.47
CA LYS A 37 -0.76 -28.22 29.48
C LYS A 37 -0.90 -26.91 28.71
N PRO A 38 -0.36 -25.79 29.22
CA PRO A 38 -0.36 -24.53 28.50
C PRO A 38 0.44 -24.63 27.21
N PHE A 39 -0.13 -24.08 26.14
CA PHE A 39 0.54 -23.89 24.85
C PHE A 39 1.03 -22.46 24.76
N MET A 40 2.24 -22.23 24.26
CA MET A 40 2.73 -20.88 24.07
C MET A 40 1.96 -20.21 22.93
N VAL A 41 1.45 -18.99 23.14
CA VAL A 41 0.67 -18.27 22.14
C VAL A 41 1.47 -18.09 20.85
N LYS A 42 2.77 -17.81 20.95
CA LYS A 42 3.69 -17.67 19.81
C LYS A 42 3.73 -18.91 18.90
N ASP A 43 3.44 -20.10 19.44
CA ASP A 43 3.46 -21.36 18.68
C ASP A 43 2.14 -21.53 17.88
N ILE A 44 1.09 -20.79 18.24
CA ILE A 44 -0.23 -20.79 17.57
C ILE A 44 -0.30 -19.64 16.56
N CYS A 45 0.07 -18.44 17.00
CA CYS A 45 0.10 -17.23 16.19
C CYS A 45 1.14 -16.28 16.80
N PRO A 46 2.04 -15.67 16.00
CA PRO A 46 2.96 -14.67 16.52
C PRO A 46 2.16 -13.45 16.97
N ILE A 47 1.84 -13.38 18.27
CA ILE A 47 1.06 -12.27 18.86
C ILE A 47 1.77 -10.93 18.66
N GLU A 48 3.08 -10.97 18.47
CA GLU A 48 3.94 -9.84 18.10
C GLU A 48 3.54 -9.22 16.74
N LEU A 49 2.95 -10.01 15.84
CA LEU A 49 2.37 -9.54 14.58
C LEU A 49 0.93 -9.04 14.74
N MET A 50 0.34 -9.09 15.93
CA MET A 50 -0.95 -8.46 16.20
C MET A 50 -0.72 -7.04 16.76
N PRO A 51 -0.99 -5.97 15.98
CA PRO A 51 -0.98 -4.62 16.53
C PRO A 51 -1.98 -4.54 17.69
N ARG A 52 -1.57 -3.85 18.77
CA ARG A 52 -2.39 -3.64 19.97
C ARG A 52 -3.73 -2.97 19.64
N GLU A 53 -3.73 -2.08 18.65
CA GLU A 53 -4.91 -1.53 17.99
C GLU A 53 -4.64 -1.51 16.48
N PRO A 54 -5.33 -2.30 15.66
CA PRO A 54 -5.17 -2.19 14.21
C PRO A 54 -5.73 -0.86 13.74
N SER A 55 -4.89 -0.03 13.12
CA SER A 55 -5.31 1.22 12.47
C SER A 55 -6.38 0.90 11.44
N ARG A 56 -7.61 1.29 11.73
CA ARG A 56 -8.75 1.06 10.83
C ARG A 56 -8.82 2.21 9.86
N LEU A 57 -8.56 1.92 8.59
CA LEU A 57 -8.65 2.91 7.54
C LEU A 57 -10.12 3.10 7.14
N PRO A 58 -10.55 4.36 6.97
CA PRO A 58 -11.90 4.64 6.50
C PRO A 58 -12.03 4.22 5.04
N GLY A 59 -13.23 3.79 4.63
CA GLY A 59 -13.50 3.46 3.22
C GLY A 59 -13.52 4.69 2.30
N ARG A 60 -13.74 5.89 2.87
CA ARG A 60 -13.66 7.19 2.19
C ARG A 60 -13.10 8.23 3.15
N ILE A 61 -12.37 9.21 2.60
CA ILE A 61 -11.81 10.33 3.38
C ILE A 61 -12.66 11.56 3.12
N SER A 62 -13.05 12.27 4.18
CA SER A 62 -13.79 13.53 4.02
C SER A 62 -12.89 14.62 3.45
N ARG A 63 -13.42 15.48 2.57
CA ARG A 63 -12.69 16.67 2.06
C ARG A 63 -12.12 17.55 3.17
N THR A 64 -12.80 17.61 4.32
CA THR A 64 -12.34 18.40 5.46
C THR A 64 -11.01 17.89 6.04
N TRP A 65 -10.79 16.56 6.00
CA TRP A 65 -9.55 15.92 6.41
C TRP A 65 -8.39 16.29 5.47
N LEU A 66 -8.68 16.46 4.18
CA LEU A 66 -7.66 16.76 3.16
C LEU A 66 -7.26 18.26 3.12
N ARG A 67 -8.06 19.16 3.73
CA ARG A 67 -7.82 20.61 3.69
C ARG A 67 -6.39 21.04 4.05
N PRO A 68 -5.73 20.50 5.09
CA PRO A 68 -4.35 20.86 5.42
C PRO A 68 -3.34 20.51 4.31
N TYR A 69 -3.68 19.55 3.45
CA TYR A 69 -2.82 19.03 2.39
C TYR A 69 -3.18 19.56 1.00
N ALA A 70 -4.19 20.44 0.89
CA ALA A 70 -4.74 20.87 -0.40
C ALA A 70 -3.69 21.48 -1.34
N ASP A 71 -2.80 22.33 -0.82
CA ASP A 71 -1.75 22.94 -1.62
C ASP A 71 -0.69 21.93 -2.06
N ARG A 72 -0.38 20.94 -1.21
CA ARG A 72 0.54 19.84 -1.53
C ARG A 72 -0.04 18.93 -2.61
N CYS A 73 -1.33 18.59 -2.52
CA CYS A 73 -2.03 17.86 -3.57
C CYS A 73 -2.01 18.62 -4.91
N ARG A 74 -2.30 19.94 -4.90
CA ARG A 74 -2.28 20.76 -6.10
C ARG A 74 -0.88 20.82 -6.74
N ALA A 75 0.15 21.02 -5.92
CA ALA A 75 1.54 21.05 -6.38
C ALA A 75 1.94 19.71 -7.00
N LEU A 76 1.57 18.59 -6.36
CA LEU A 76 1.84 17.25 -6.86
C LEU A 76 1.15 16.97 -8.19
N MET A 77 -0.11 17.38 -8.35
CA MET A 77 -0.85 17.28 -9.61
C MET A 77 -0.18 18.08 -10.73
N GLN A 78 0.20 19.32 -10.45
CA GLN A 78 0.88 20.18 -11.43
C GLN A 78 2.23 19.59 -11.84
N ALA A 79 3.02 19.11 -10.87
CA ALA A 79 4.31 18.49 -11.14
C ALA A 79 4.15 17.22 -11.98
N ARG A 80 3.14 16.38 -11.69
CA ARG A 80 2.83 15.19 -12.48
C ARG A 80 2.41 15.53 -13.90
N ALA A 81 1.54 16.51 -14.09
CA ALA A 81 1.11 16.94 -15.42
C ALA A 81 2.29 17.48 -16.26
N ILE A 82 3.19 18.26 -15.65
CA ILE A 82 4.40 18.74 -16.32
C ILE A 82 5.31 17.57 -16.70
N TYR A 83 5.53 16.63 -15.77
CA TYR A 83 6.32 15.43 -16.02
C TYR A 83 5.76 14.62 -17.19
N ASP A 84 4.47 14.32 -17.20
CA ASP A 84 3.84 13.50 -18.24
C ASP A 84 3.99 14.16 -19.64
N VAL A 85 3.85 15.49 -19.73
CA VAL A 85 4.07 16.24 -20.98
C VAL A 85 5.54 16.16 -21.43
N LEU A 86 6.49 16.36 -20.53
CA LEU A 86 7.92 16.30 -20.86
C LEU A 86 8.36 14.89 -21.25
N TYR A 87 7.88 13.88 -20.53
CA TYR A 87 8.15 12.48 -20.80
C TYR A 87 7.59 12.05 -22.17
N SER A 88 6.34 12.44 -22.48
CA SER A 88 5.76 12.22 -23.81
C SER A 88 6.59 12.88 -24.92
N ALA A 89 6.99 14.14 -24.71
CA ALA A 89 7.82 14.87 -25.68
C ALA A 89 9.19 14.21 -25.88
N ALA A 90 9.81 13.70 -24.81
CA ALA A 90 11.07 12.98 -24.87
C ALA A 90 10.94 11.70 -25.72
N ILE A 91 9.89 10.90 -25.49
CA ILE A 91 9.59 9.69 -26.26
C ILE A 91 9.34 10.03 -27.75
N ASP A 92 8.53 11.04 -28.03
CA ASP A 92 8.19 11.42 -29.40
C ASP A 92 9.43 11.88 -30.17
N MET A 93 10.33 12.60 -29.51
CA MET A 93 11.58 13.06 -30.12
C MET A 93 12.54 11.90 -30.39
N GLU A 94 12.64 10.93 -29.47
CA GLU A 94 13.45 9.73 -29.67
C GLU A 94 12.94 8.89 -30.85
N ARG A 95 11.62 8.73 -30.97
CA ARG A 95 11.00 8.02 -32.09
C ARG A 95 11.19 8.71 -33.43
N SER A 96 11.12 10.05 -33.44
CA SER A 96 11.19 10.87 -34.65
C SER A 96 12.55 10.82 -35.34
N MET A 97 13.64 10.69 -34.57
CA MET A 97 14.99 10.55 -35.12
C MET A 97 15.79 9.46 -34.40
N PRO A 98 15.82 8.24 -34.95
CA PRO A 98 16.73 7.18 -34.50
C PRO A 98 18.21 7.56 -34.62
N ASN A 99 19.04 6.98 -33.75
CA ASN A 99 20.49 7.29 -33.65
C ASN A 99 21.23 7.13 -34.98
N GLU A 100 20.90 6.09 -35.75
CA GLU A 100 21.58 5.77 -37.00
C GLU A 100 21.33 6.85 -38.05
N ARG A 101 20.10 7.39 -38.10
CA ARG A 101 19.73 8.47 -39.01
C ARG A 101 20.38 9.78 -38.62
N LEU A 102 20.45 10.09 -37.33
CA LEU A 102 21.15 11.27 -36.82
C LEU A 102 22.63 11.27 -37.16
N ALA A 103 23.32 10.14 -36.99
CA ALA A 103 24.73 10.01 -37.36
C ALA A 103 24.99 10.24 -38.85
N LEU A 104 24.06 9.79 -39.71
CA LEU A 104 24.12 10.06 -41.15
C LEU A 104 23.89 11.54 -41.45
N PHE A 105 22.91 12.19 -40.81
CA PHE A 105 22.65 13.63 -40.98
C PHE A 105 23.85 14.49 -40.55
N ASP A 106 24.46 14.19 -39.40
CA ASP A 106 25.65 14.90 -38.92
C ASP A 106 26.82 14.77 -39.91
N ARG A 107 27.03 13.57 -40.45
CA ARG A 107 28.09 13.30 -41.42
C ARG A 107 27.85 13.99 -42.77
N MET A 108 26.59 14.10 -43.21
CA MET A 108 26.23 14.72 -44.49
C MET A 108 26.21 16.24 -44.44
N TRP A 109 25.68 16.84 -43.36
CA TRP A 109 25.31 18.26 -43.34
C TRP A 109 26.23 19.13 -42.46
N PHE A 110 26.74 18.58 -41.35
CA PHE A 110 27.50 19.35 -40.36
C PHE A 110 29.01 19.09 -40.42
N SER A 111 29.50 18.36 -41.43
CA SER A 111 30.92 17.95 -41.52
C SER A 111 31.94 19.08 -41.72
N ARG A 112 31.54 20.37 -41.74
CA ARG A 112 32.47 21.49 -42.03
C ARG A 112 32.22 22.84 -41.34
N ILE A 113 31.20 23.02 -40.49
CA ILE A 113 30.88 24.36 -39.94
C ILE A 113 30.53 24.24 -38.46
N ASP A 114 31.02 25.20 -37.66
CA ASP A 114 30.88 25.39 -36.19
C ASP A 114 29.44 25.51 -35.64
N ALA A 115 28.46 24.87 -36.27
CA ALA A 115 27.11 24.71 -35.74
C ALA A 115 27.07 23.44 -34.88
N GLY A 116 26.61 23.55 -33.63
CA GLY A 116 26.53 22.41 -32.70
C GLY A 116 25.90 21.18 -33.36
N SER A 117 26.63 20.06 -33.35
CA SER A 117 26.20 18.82 -34.00
C SER A 117 24.89 18.31 -33.40
N LEU A 118 24.06 17.62 -34.20
CA LEU A 118 22.85 17.00 -33.68
C LEU A 118 23.18 15.92 -32.63
N ALA A 119 24.36 15.31 -32.72
CA ALA A 119 24.91 14.46 -31.67
C ALA A 119 25.06 15.20 -30.33
N SER A 120 25.51 16.46 -30.30
CA SER A 120 25.61 17.25 -29.07
C SER A 120 24.24 17.58 -28.47
N VAL A 121 23.25 17.90 -29.32
CA VAL A 121 21.85 18.09 -28.92
C VAL A 121 21.28 16.80 -28.33
N ARG A 122 21.57 15.65 -28.93
CA ARG A 122 21.13 14.35 -28.42
C ARG A 122 21.81 13.96 -27.11
N GLN A 123 23.07 14.34 -26.92
CA GLN A 123 23.75 14.13 -25.64
C GLN A 123 23.16 15.02 -24.53
N ALA A 124 22.81 16.27 -24.84
CA ALA A 124 22.06 17.11 -23.92
C ALA A 124 20.69 16.48 -23.59
N TRP A 125 20.05 15.83 -24.56
CA TRP A 125 18.77 15.17 -24.37
C TRP A 125 18.82 13.93 -23.48
N ARG A 126 19.88 13.13 -23.58
CA ARG A 126 20.09 12.02 -22.63
C ARG A 126 20.21 12.50 -21.18
N ARG A 127 20.71 13.72 -20.95
CA ARG A 127 20.73 14.29 -19.59
C ARG A 127 19.32 14.62 -19.12
N VAL A 128 18.48 15.15 -20.01
CA VAL A 128 17.05 15.39 -19.71
C VAL A 128 16.35 14.08 -19.39
N ASP A 129 16.65 13.00 -20.13
CA ASP A 129 16.09 11.67 -19.85
C ASP A 129 16.47 11.17 -18.45
N THR A 130 17.75 11.27 -18.06
CA THR A 130 18.20 10.95 -16.69
C THR A 130 17.55 11.85 -15.64
N ASP A 131 17.35 13.13 -15.95
CA ASP A 131 16.66 14.05 -15.03
C ASP A 131 15.17 13.71 -14.90
N LEU A 132 14.52 13.24 -15.97
CA LEU A 132 13.14 12.76 -15.95
C LEU A 132 13.02 11.48 -15.12
N GLU A 133 13.91 10.50 -15.27
CA GLU A 133 13.94 9.30 -14.42
C GLU A 133 14.07 9.67 -12.93
N ARG A 134 14.92 10.66 -12.61
CA ARG A 134 15.05 11.16 -11.23
C ARG A 134 13.76 11.83 -10.76
N TRP A 135 13.15 12.68 -11.58
CA TRP A 135 11.89 13.35 -11.25
C TRP A 135 10.74 12.36 -11.05
N GLU A 136 10.70 11.27 -11.81
CA GLU A 136 9.72 10.19 -11.61
C GLU A 136 9.85 9.59 -10.21
N GLN A 137 11.08 9.24 -9.80
CA GLN A 137 11.36 8.69 -8.47
C GLN A 137 10.99 9.68 -7.35
N GLU A 138 11.31 10.97 -7.53
CA GLU A 138 10.96 12.03 -6.59
C GLU A 138 9.43 12.20 -6.47
N LEU A 139 8.71 12.15 -7.60
CA LEU A 139 7.25 12.19 -7.62
C LEU A 139 6.62 10.97 -6.95
N GLU A 140 7.10 9.77 -7.23
CA GLU A 140 6.61 8.54 -6.60
C GLU A 140 6.86 8.55 -5.08
N ALA A 141 8.03 9.01 -4.64
CA ALA A 141 8.34 9.17 -3.22
C ALA A 141 7.40 10.18 -2.54
N GLU A 142 7.12 11.30 -3.19
CA GLU A 142 6.21 12.32 -2.68
C GLU A 142 4.76 11.82 -2.65
N MET A 143 4.31 11.07 -3.65
CA MET A 143 3.00 10.42 -3.68
C MET A 143 2.82 9.44 -2.51
N ALA A 144 3.86 8.67 -2.19
CA ALA A 144 3.88 7.76 -1.05
C ALA A 144 3.89 8.52 0.28
N SER A 145 4.72 9.56 0.41
CA SER A 145 4.78 10.41 1.60
C SER A 145 3.45 11.11 1.89
N LEU A 146 2.80 11.66 0.86
CA LEU A 146 1.48 12.25 1.00
C LEU A 146 0.44 11.22 1.49
N CYS A 147 0.50 10.00 0.97
CA CYS A 147 -0.38 8.91 1.39
C CYS A 147 -0.16 8.56 2.87
N GLN A 148 1.10 8.45 3.29
CA GLN A 148 1.50 8.21 4.67
C GLN A 148 0.99 9.32 5.62
N ASP A 149 1.16 10.58 5.25
CA ASP A 149 0.76 11.71 6.09
C ASP A 149 -0.75 11.86 6.21
N VAL A 150 -1.49 11.56 5.14
CA VAL A 150 -2.96 11.64 5.14
C VAL A 150 -3.58 10.48 5.89
N LEU A 151 -3.09 9.25 5.68
CA LEU A 151 -3.65 8.03 6.26
C LEU A 151 -3.09 7.70 7.64
N GLY A 152 -1.92 8.23 7.99
CA GLY A 152 -1.19 7.88 9.21
C GLY A 152 -0.67 6.44 9.21
N VAL A 153 -0.26 5.93 8.04
CA VAL A 153 0.15 4.53 7.84
C VAL A 153 1.52 4.47 7.19
N THR A 154 2.34 3.53 7.63
CA THR A 154 3.69 3.29 7.10
C THR A 154 3.81 1.88 6.49
N VAL A 155 4.83 1.69 5.65
CA VAL A 155 5.16 0.36 5.13
C VAL A 155 5.55 -0.56 6.30
N GLY A 156 4.96 -1.75 6.34
CA GLY A 156 5.10 -2.70 7.44
C GLY A 156 3.94 -2.66 8.44
N ASP A 157 3.13 -1.60 8.45
CA ASP A 157 1.97 -1.53 9.33
C ASP A 157 0.89 -2.54 8.94
N ILE A 158 0.12 -2.97 9.94
CA ILE A 158 -1.02 -3.86 9.75
C ILE A 158 -2.30 -3.04 9.90
N VAL A 159 -2.98 -2.81 8.78
CA VAL A 159 -4.20 -2.00 8.72
C VAL A 159 -5.42 -2.86 8.47
N VAL A 160 -6.56 -2.40 8.97
CA VAL A 160 -7.87 -2.98 8.65
C VAL A 160 -8.56 -2.05 7.65
N VAL A 161 -8.84 -2.57 6.47
CA VAL A 161 -9.56 -1.86 5.40
C VAL A 161 -10.90 -2.56 5.15
N GLU A 162 -11.95 -1.80 4.85
CA GLU A 162 -13.21 -2.39 4.41
C GLU A 162 -13.22 -2.61 2.90
N GLN A 163 -13.43 -3.86 2.49
CA GLN A 163 -13.59 -4.23 1.08
C GLN A 163 -14.93 -4.92 0.90
N ARG A 164 -15.82 -4.33 0.08
CA ARG A 164 -17.18 -4.85 -0.18
C ARG A 164 -17.96 -5.14 1.12
N GLY A 165 -17.85 -4.26 2.11
CA GLY A 165 -18.51 -4.39 3.42
C GLY A 165 -17.91 -5.44 4.36
N LYS A 166 -16.73 -6.01 4.04
CA LYS A 166 -16.03 -6.95 4.91
C LYS A 166 -14.69 -6.36 5.35
N PRO A 167 -14.37 -6.38 6.66
CA PRO A 167 -13.05 -5.96 7.12
C PRO A 167 -11.99 -6.96 6.66
N VAL A 168 -10.94 -6.46 6.04
CA VAL A 168 -9.78 -7.20 5.58
C VAL A 168 -8.55 -6.61 6.27
N ARG A 169 -7.71 -7.48 6.82
CA ARG A 169 -6.42 -7.10 7.40
C ARG A 169 -5.32 -7.28 6.36
N ILE A 170 -4.49 -6.28 6.20
CA ILE A 170 -3.34 -6.32 5.30
C ILE A 170 -2.08 -5.85 6.00
N ALA A 171 -0.95 -6.46 5.66
CA ALA A 171 0.37 -5.90 5.93
C ALA A 171 0.71 -4.99 4.76
N VAL A 172 0.93 -3.71 5.03
CA VAL A 172 1.19 -2.71 3.99
C VAL A 172 2.58 -2.90 3.44
N GLU A 173 2.68 -3.14 2.13
CA GLU A 173 3.97 -3.25 1.41
C GLU A 173 4.28 -1.98 0.62
N GLY A 174 3.26 -1.25 0.21
CA GLY A 174 3.44 0.03 -0.46
C GLY A 174 2.16 0.84 -0.56
N MET A 175 2.33 2.09 -0.95
CA MET A 175 1.25 3.06 -1.06
C MET A 175 1.56 4.12 -2.10
N SER A 176 0.52 4.73 -2.64
CA SER A 176 0.63 5.79 -3.63
C SER A 176 -0.62 6.68 -3.61
N THR A 177 -0.53 7.88 -4.17
CA THR A 177 -1.65 8.82 -4.25
C THR A 177 -1.90 9.18 -5.71
N LEU A 178 -3.09 8.87 -6.22
CA LEU A 178 -3.53 9.36 -7.52
C LEU A 178 -4.36 10.62 -7.29
N ALA A 179 -3.89 11.74 -7.82
CA ALA A 179 -4.61 13.00 -7.77
C ALA A 179 -4.94 13.45 -9.19
N SER A 180 -6.21 13.70 -9.47
CA SER A 180 -6.73 14.31 -10.68
C SER A 180 -7.49 15.60 -10.32
N ASP A 181 -7.87 16.37 -11.33
CA ASP A 181 -8.66 17.60 -11.15
C ASP A 181 -10.01 17.37 -10.44
N GLU A 182 -10.54 16.15 -10.57
CA GLU A 182 -11.86 15.80 -10.04
C GLU A 182 -11.79 14.96 -8.76
N GLU A 183 -10.73 14.16 -8.58
CA GLU A 183 -10.66 13.16 -7.52
C GLU A 183 -9.24 12.92 -7.00
N VAL A 184 -9.11 12.83 -5.68
CA VAL A 184 -7.91 12.32 -5.02
C VAL A 184 -8.23 10.93 -4.46
N THR A 185 -7.42 9.95 -4.85
CA THR A 185 -7.54 8.56 -4.42
C THR A 185 -6.21 8.08 -3.86
N PHE A 186 -6.26 7.53 -2.65
CA PHE A 186 -5.11 6.90 -2.02
C PHE A 186 -5.14 5.40 -2.29
N LEU A 187 -4.02 4.84 -2.72
CA LEU A 187 -3.86 3.42 -2.96
C LEU A 187 -2.91 2.82 -1.94
N LEU A 188 -3.30 1.67 -1.39
CA LEU A 188 -2.46 0.83 -0.56
C LEU A 188 -2.46 -0.58 -1.11
N TRP A 189 -1.33 -1.28 -0.98
CA TRP A 189 -1.25 -2.69 -1.33
C TRP A 189 -0.36 -3.47 -0.37
N GLY A 190 -0.60 -4.78 -0.34
CA GLY A 190 0.27 -5.72 0.35
C GLY A 190 -0.42 -7.05 0.66
N LYS A 191 0.16 -7.80 1.60
CA LYS A 191 -0.27 -9.18 1.89
C LYS A 191 -1.50 -9.19 2.77
N ARG A 192 -2.55 -9.84 2.29
CA ARG A 192 -3.75 -10.10 3.08
C ARG A 192 -3.52 -11.16 4.15
N PHE A 193 -3.96 -10.89 5.37
CA PHE A 193 -3.98 -11.88 6.44
C PHE A 193 -5.07 -12.93 6.22
N ARG A 194 -4.71 -14.18 6.54
CA ARG A 194 -5.62 -15.33 6.58
C ARG A 194 -6.40 -15.36 7.91
N LYS A 195 -7.41 -16.23 7.98
CA LYS A 195 -8.22 -16.44 9.20
C LYS A 195 -7.41 -16.97 10.38
N ASP A 196 -6.28 -17.62 10.11
CA ASP A 196 -5.33 -18.14 11.10
C ASP A 196 -4.40 -17.05 11.65
N GLY A 197 -4.49 -15.81 11.16
CA GLY A 197 -3.68 -14.68 11.64
C GLY A 197 -2.30 -14.56 10.99
N LEU A 198 -1.98 -15.39 9.99
CA LEU A 198 -0.72 -15.29 9.25
C LEU A 198 -0.88 -14.52 7.93
N PRO A 199 0.18 -13.85 7.45
CA PRO A 199 0.19 -13.25 6.11
C PRO A 199 -0.07 -14.33 5.06
N GLY A 200 -1.08 -14.11 4.22
CA GLY A 200 -1.36 -14.95 3.07
C GLY A 200 -0.35 -14.71 1.94
N LYS A 201 -0.48 -15.49 0.86
CA LYS A 201 0.35 -15.33 -0.35
C LYS A 201 -0.16 -14.27 -1.32
N ARG A 202 -1.40 -13.83 -1.15
CA ARG A 202 -2.11 -12.99 -2.11
C ARG A 202 -1.87 -11.51 -1.78
N ASP A 203 -1.44 -10.78 -2.80
CA ASP A 203 -1.43 -9.33 -2.79
C ASP A 203 -2.82 -8.79 -3.09
N GLU A 204 -3.23 -7.81 -2.30
CA GLU A 204 -4.47 -7.09 -2.52
C GLU A 204 -4.18 -5.59 -2.58
N HIS A 205 -4.91 -4.91 -3.48
CA HIS A 205 -4.87 -3.47 -3.66
C HIS A 205 -6.18 -2.88 -3.13
N PHE A 206 -6.07 -1.74 -2.46
CA PHE A 206 -7.17 -1.01 -1.86
C PHE A 206 -7.07 0.44 -2.29
N SER A 207 -8.20 1.00 -2.68
CA SER A 207 -8.34 2.42 -2.98
C SER A 207 -9.24 3.07 -1.94
N ILE A 208 -8.82 4.23 -1.46
CA ILE A 208 -9.59 5.08 -0.55
C ILE A 208 -9.80 6.40 -1.27
N ALA A 209 -11.03 6.62 -1.71
CA ALA A 209 -11.42 7.84 -2.41
C ALA A 209 -11.75 8.96 -1.42
N VAL A 210 -11.52 10.20 -1.83
CA VAL A 210 -12.03 11.38 -1.13
C VAL A 210 -13.51 11.58 -1.50
N GLU A 211 -14.34 11.96 -0.53
CA GLU A 211 -15.75 12.27 -0.76
C GLU A 211 -15.90 13.36 -1.85
N ASN A 212 -16.80 13.15 -2.81
CA ASN A 212 -17.19 14.16 -3.80
C ASN A 212 -18.34 15.02 -3.26
N ASP A 213 -18.30 16.33 -3.51
CA ASP A 213 -19.35 17.29 -3.07
C ASP A 213 -20.74 17.05 -3.71
N CYS A 214 -20.95 15.98 -4.47
CA CYS A 214 -22.17 15.74 -5.24
C CYS A 214 -23.17 14.75 -4.61
N ASP A 215 -22.91 14.21 -3.41
CA ASP A 215 -23.91 13.40 -2.69
C ASP A 215 -24.74 14.30 -1.74
N LYS A 216 -25.52 15.24 -2.32
CA LYS A 216 -26.68 15.88 -1.68
C LYS A 216 -27.81 16.10 -2.67
#